data_AF-A0A7J6N1I1-F1
#
_entry.id   AF-A0A7J6N1I1-F1
#
_cell.length_a   1.000
_cell.length_b   1.000
_cell.length_c   1.000
_cell.angle_alpha   90.00
_cell.angle_beta   90.00
_cell.angle_gamma   90.00
#
_symmetry.space_group_name_H-M   'P 1'
#
loop_
_entity.id
_entity.type
_entity.pdbx_description
1 polymer ?
#
loop_
_entity_poly.entity_id
_entity_poly.type
_entity_poly.pdbx_seq_one_letter_code
_entity_poly.pdbx_strand_id
1 'polypeptide(L)'
;MSRIRFDSDDCSPWSATLILRREDIKPWGGPTEEMSYQEWKSKIEFEVRDSYGFRGQEILRLLNYLKDPVFGEVCRWAVEGLTIQDIFQRLDERYGYSGGPREAFEKWSTLKQRPKESPFTFEYRVSSQARLIKRVTGNELSDAEIGYKYRSGLLPNLKEYVDYHVGPECGNIDEIREWVINYWHIYPDQTLNKSPSHETKAGEEEPDTDTVEALPLCVAPWSGRDDGMPHEMWKMIVSDTIKVYGLRPWEADQYINRCLTGRALQTAKSWGVYGADEKFEKLKEWHGSYRQFGVHEKWYRMAERDGESPDTFYGRLMAYVRMLRHELGEDLPDKEVEFRFKQGLKPEIREELDEYFARFPDENPQTTEKMLEVASFYWELARGRAGHQGGKRCRFYFQPQKCRFGDNCRFEHQRKIGV
;
A
#
# COMPACT_ATOMS: atom_id res chain seq x y z
N MET A 1 -16.09 23.55 5.36
CA MET A 1 -15.87 22.54 4.31
C MET A 1 -16.25 21.19 4.87
N SER A 2 -17.46 20.71 4.57
CA SER A 2 -17.91 19.36 4.92
C SER A 2 -17.16 18.36 4.03
N ARG A 3 -16.24 17.57 4.60
CA ARG A 3 -15.64 16.43 3.91
C ARG A 3 -16.74 15.40 3.66
N ILE A 4 -16.98 15.08 2.39
CA ILE A 4 -17.79 13.93 2.01
C ILE A 4 -17.06 12.69 2.54
N ARG A 5 -17.72 11.90 3.40
CA ARG A 5 -17.19 10.61 3.85
C ARG A 5 -17.55 9.59 2.78
N PHE A 6 -16.52 8.99 2.18
CA PHE A 6 -16.66 7.83 1.31
C PHE A 6 -16.58 6.59 2.19
N ASP A 7 -17.58 5.71 2.15
CA ASP A 7 -17.42 4.37 2.69
C ASP A 7 -16.47 3.60 1.76
N SER A 8 -15.42 3.02 2.34
CA SER A 8 -14.26 2.50 1.60
C SER A 8 -14.56 1.30 0.70
N ASP A 9 -15.72 0.68 0.86
CA ASP A 9 -15.97 -0.67 0.35
C ASP A 9 -17.03 -0.73 -0.77
N ASP A 10 -17.66 0.40 -1.14
CA ASP A 10 -18.77 0.38 -2.10
C ASP A 10 -18.68 1.52 -3.14
N CYS A 11 -17.90 1.26 -4.20
CA CYS A 11 -18.01 1.98 -5.47
C CYS A 11 -18.91 1.23 -6.47
N SER A 12 -19.84 0.40 -5.99
CA SER A 12 -20.90 -0.13 -6.85
C SER A 12 -21.71 1.02 -7.47
N PRO A 13 -22.43 0.81 -8.59
CA PRO A 13 -23.09 1.87 -9.31
C PRO A 13 -24.08 2.58 -8.39
N TRP A 14 -23.67 3.74 -7.88
CA TRP A 14 -24.43 4.63 -7.02
C TRP A 14 -25.85 4.74 -7.56
N SER A 15 -26.78 4.04 -6.92
CA SER A 15 -28.16 3.99 -7.34
C SER A 15 -28.79 5.36 -7.11
N ALA A 16 -29.05 6.06 -8.21
CA ALA A 16 -30.13 7.03 -8.35
C ALA A 16 -30.01 8.35 -7.58
N THR A 17 -28.87 9.04 -7.66
CA THR A 17 -28.97 10.47 -7.94
C THR A 17 -28.56 10.67 -9.39
N LEU A 18 -29.55 10.72 -10.28
CA LEU A 18 -29.42 11.06 -11.70
C LEU A 18 -28.86 12.50 -11.80
N ILE A 19 -27.55 12.64 -11.63
CA ILE A 19 -26.86 13.81 -12.13
C ILE A 19 -26.90 13.66 -13.64
N LEU A 20 -27.72 14.50 -14.27
CA LEU A 20 -27.91 14.50 -15.72
C LEU A 20 -26.54 14.61 -16.39
N ARG A 21 -26.12 13.55 -17.07
CA ARG A 21 -24.94 13.58 -17.95
C ARG A 21 -25.35 14.31 -19.21
N ARG A 22 -24.52 15.22 -19.70
CA ARG A 22 -24.69 15.66 -21.09
C ARG A 22 -24.44 14.49 -22.03
N GLU A 23 -25.35 14.28 -22.97
CA GLU A 23 -25.31 13.17 -23.91
C GLU A 23 -24.14 13.28 -24.91
N ASP A 24 -23.56 14.46 -25.09
CA ASP A 24 -22.46 14.71 -26.03
C ASP A 24 -21.07 14.31 -25.51
N ILE A 25 -20.92 14.03 -24.20
CA ILE A 25 -19.66 13.58 -23.62
C ILE A 25 -19.75 12.10 -23.29
N LYS A 26 -19.14 11.28 -24.14
CA LYS A 26 -19.06 9.83 -23.95
C LYS A 26 -18.22 9.48 -22.70
N PRO A 27 -18.62 8.47 -21.92
CA PRO A 27 -17.80 8.00 -20.80
C PRO A 27 -16.47 7.41 -21.31
N TRP A 28 -15.38 7.72 -20.61
CA TRP A 28 -14.00 7.51 -21.04
C TRP A 28 -13.31 6.42 -20.22
N GLY A 29 -12.86 5.36 -20.91
CA GLY A 29 -12.10 4.26 -20.32
C GLY A 29 -10.59 4.37 -20.52
N GLY A 30 -10.11 5.49 -21.08
CA GLY A 30 -8.73 5.67 -21.49
C GLY A 30 -8.61 6.28 -22.88
N PRO A 31 -7.41 6.71 -23.30
CA PRO A 31 -7.19 7.32 -24.61
C PRO A 31 -7.48 6.31 -25.72
N THR A 32 -8.17 6.75 -26.78
CA THR A 32 -8.46 5.94 -27.99
C THR A 32 -8.04 6.69 -29.25
N GLU A 33 -8.17 6.08 -30.44
CA GLU A 33 -8.00 6.80 -31.71
C GLU A 33 -9.02 7.93 -31.88
N GLU A 34 -10.26 7.68 -31.44
CA GLU A 34 -11.38 8.59 -31.59
C GLU A 34 -11.35 9.75 -30.58
N MET A 35 -10.69 9.57 -29.43
CA MET A 35 -10.68 10.55 -28.35
C MET A 35 -9.39 10.46 -27.54
N SER A 36 -8.52 11.46 -27.74
CA SER A 36 -7.32 11.61 -26.92
C SER A 36 -7.65 11.99 -25.48
N TYR A 37 -6.74 11.74 -24.54
CA TYR A 37 -6.90 12.21 -23.16
C TYR A 37 -7.05 13.73 -23.08
N GLN A 38 -6.25 14.50 -23.81
CA GLN A 38 -6.32 15.96 -23.77
C GLN A 38 -7.66 16.49 -24.31
N GLU A 39 -8.16 15.87 -25.38
CA GLU A 39 -9.48 16.22 -25.92
C GLU A 39 -10.59 15.89 -24.91
N TRP A 40 -10.58 14.68 -24.34
CA TRP A 40 -11.54 14.30 -23.30
C TRP A 40 -11.45 15.21 -22.08
N LYS A 41 -10.24 15.45 -21.58
CA LYS A 41 -9.93 16.30 -20.43
C LYS A 41 -10.49 17.70 -20.63
N SER A 42 -10.29 18.30 -21.81
CA SER A 42 -10.80 19.65 -22.10
C SER A 42 -12.32 19.74 -22.03
N LYS A 43 -13.04 18.70 -22.49
CA LYS A 43 -14.50 18.59 -22.41
C LYS A 43 -14.97 18.40 -20.96
N ILE A 44 -14.33 17.50 -20.21
CA ILE A 44 -14.77 17.17 -18.85
C ILE A 44 -14.38 18.23 -17.81
N GLU A 45 -13.21 18.86 -17.93
CA GLU A 45 -12.80 19.93 -17.02
C GLU A 45 -13.77 21.11 -17.08
N PHE A 46 -14.23 21.45 -18.29
CA PHE A 46 -15.25 22.47 -18.47
C PHE A 46 -16.54 22.09 -17.75
N GLU A 47 -17.07 20.87 -17.97
CA GLU A 47 -18.30 20.42 -17.31
C GLU A 47 -18.19 20.34 -15.79
N VAL A 48 -17.08 19.80 -15.28
CA VAL A 48 -16.85 19.65 -13.84
C VAL A 48 -16.71 21.04 -13.19
N ARG A 49 -16.12 22.02 -13.88
CA ARG A 49 -15.93 23.40 -13.37
C ARG A 49 -17.19 24.27 -13.52
N ASP A 50 -17.92 24.14 -14.62
CA ASP A 50 -19.13 24.92 -14.95
C ASP A 50 -20.39 24.38 -14.25
N SER A 51 -20.21 23.41 -13.35
CA SER A 51 -21.23 22.88 -12.46
C SER A 51 -21.67 23.94 -11.42
N TYR A 52 -22.39 24.98 -11.86
CA TYR A 52 -22.88 26.07 -11.02
C TYR A 52 -23.57 25.55 -9.76
N GLY A 53 -22.98 25.81 -8.59
CA GLY A 53 -23.64 25.76 -7.28
C GLY A 53 -23.39 24.53 -6.41
N PHE A 54 -22.76 23.45 -6.91
CA PHE A 54 -22.55 22.21 -6.14
C PHE A 54 -21.10 22.04 -5.69
N ARG A 55 -20.62 22.93 -4.80
CA ARG A 55 -19.28 22.78 -4.20
C ARG A 55 -19.17 21.43 -3.50
N GLY A 56 -18.18 20.63 -3.88
CA GLY A 56 -17.88 19.32 -3.29
C GLY A 56 -18.39 18.11 -4.08
N GLN A 57 -19.14 18.29 -5.17
CA GLN A 57 -19.61 17.18 -6.01
C GLN A 57 -18.78 16.96 -7.29
N GLU A 58 -17.68 17.69 -7.44
CA GLU A 58 -16.83 17.68 -8.65
C GLU A 58 -16.33 16.26 -8.97
N ILE A 59 -15.94 15.51 -7.93
CA ILE A 59 -15.45 14.13 -8.07
C ILE A 59 -16.56 13.18 -8.51
N LEU A 60 -17.77 13.29 -7.91
CA LEU A 60 -18.91 12.46 -8.30
C LEU A 60 -19.32 12.71 -9.75
N ARG A 61 -19.21 13.97 -10.22
CA ARG A 61 -19.41 14.30 -11.63
C ARG A 61 -18.35 13.68 -12.50
N LEU A 62 -17.07 13.82 -12.17
CA LEU A 62 -15.98 13.18 -12.92
C LEU A 62 -16.20 11.66 -13.06
N LEU A 63 -16.55 10.98 -11.97
CA LEU A 63 -16.80 9.53 -11.96
C LEU A 63 -17.89 9.09 -12.94
N ASN A 64 -18.91 9.91 -13.19
CA ASN A 64 -19.97 9.61 -14.17
C ASN A 64 -19.48 9.58 -15.62
N TYR A 65 -18.31 10.16 -15.90
CA TYR A 65 -17.71 10.20 -17.23
C TYR A 65 -16.52 9.24 -17.37
N LEU A 66 -16.32 8.34 -16.40
CA LEU A 66 -15.26 7.34 -16.45
C LEU A 66 -15.84 5.94 -16.68
N LYS A 67 -15.08 5.11 -17.41
CA LYS A 67 -15.29 3.66 -17.53
C LYS A 67 -14.09 2.94 -16.91
N ASP A 68 -14.26 1.65 -16.67
CA ASP A 68 -13.14 0.80 -16.28
C ASP A 68 -12.07 0.75 -17.38
N PRO A 69 -10.78 0.70 -17.00
CA PRO A 69 -10.26 0.62 -15.62
C PRO A 69 -10.06 1.98 -14.93
N VAL A 70 -10.20 3.10 -15.66
CA VAL A 70 -9.93 4.46 -15.13
C VAL A 70 -10.86 4.80 -13.97
N PHE A 71 -12.12 4.37 -14.05
CA PHE A 71 -13.11 4.55 -12.99
C PHE A 71 -12.61 4.03 -11.64
N GLY A 72 -12.18 2.76 -11.58
CA GLY A 72 -11.69 2.15 -10.34
C GLY A 72 -10.42 2.83 -9.77
N GLU A 73 -9.58 3.42 -10.62
CA GLU A 73 -8.42 4.19 -10.17
C GLU A 73 -8.82 5.51 -9.52
N VAL A 74 -9.69 6.26 -10.19
CA VAL A 74 -10.16 7.56 -9.68
C VAL A 74 -11.01 7.39 -8.42
N CYS A 75 -11.82 6.33 -8.33
CA CYS A 75 -12.54 5.95 -7.11
C CYS A 75 -11.59 5.77 -5.92
N ARG A 76 -10.48 5.03 -6.09
CA ARG A 76 -9.49 4.85 -5.02
C ARG A 76 -8.86 6.18 -4.58
N TRP A 77 -8.51 7.04 -5.52
CA TRP A 77 -7.97 8.37 -5.22
C TRP A 77 -8.98 9.26 -4.49
N ALA A 78 -10.26 9.18 -4.85
CA ALA A 78 -11.33 9.88 -4.15
C ALA A 78 -11.46 9.42 -2.69
N VAL A 79 -11.39 8.11 -2.43
CA VAL A 79 -11.40 7.54 -1.07
C VAL A 79 -10.17 7.96 -0.27
N GLU A 80 -9.00 8.09 -0.91
CA GLU A 80 -7.78 8.68 -0.31
C GLU A 80 -7.94 10.17 0.06
N GLY A 81 -9.05 10.81 -0.32
CA GLY A 81 -9.36 12.20 -0.01
C GLY A 81 -8.67 13.20 -0.93
N LEU A 82 -8.24 12.78 -2.13
CA LEU A 82 -7.65 13.68 -3.12
C LEU A 82 -8.68 14.69 -3.62
N THR A 83 -8.22 15.92 -3.89
CA THR A 83 -9.04 16.93 -4.53
C THR A 83 -9.22 16.61 -6.02
N ILE A 84 -10.20 17.25 -6.66
CA ILE A 84 -10.39 17.10 -8.11
C ILE A 84 -9.16 17.56 -8.90
N GLN A 85 -8.43 18.57 -8.41
CA GLN A 85 -7.17 19.04 -8.99
C GLN A 85 -6.08 17.97 -8.89
N ASP A 86 -5.92 17.33 -7.73
CA ASP A 86 -4.95 16.25 -7.52
C ASP A 86 -5.27 15.04 -8.43
N ILE A 87 -6.56 14.73 -8.59
CA ILE A 87 -7.02 13.66 -9.49
C ILE A 87 -6.67 14.00 -10.94
N PHE A 88 -6.97 15.21 -11.42
CA PHE A 88 -6.59 15.61 -12.78
C PHE A 88 -5.09 15.62 -12.98
N GLN A 89 -4.30 16.04 -11.98
CA GLN A 89 -2.84 15.95 -12.04
C GLN A 89 -2.36 14.50 -12.17
N ARG A 90 -2.90 13.55 -11.39
CA ARG A 90 -2.55 12.13 -11.55
C ARG A 90 -2.96 11.57 -12.91
N LEU A 91 -4.11 12.02 -13.43
CA LEU A 91 -4.53 11.67 -14.78
C LEU A 91 -3.59 12.28 -15.84
N ASP A 92 -3.07 13.50 -15.65
CA ASP A 92 -2.09 14.11 -16.54
C ASP A 92 -0.76 13.37 -16.52
N GLU A 93 -0.27 13.00 -15.34
CA GLU A 93 0.95 12.22 -15.20
C GLU A 93 0.81 10.85 -15.90
N ARG A 94 -0.38 10.26 -15.84
CA ARG A 94 -0.66 8.93 -16.37
C ARG A 94 -1.04 8.90 -17.85
N TYR A 95 -1.76 9.92 -18.32
CA TYR A 95 -2.40 9.99 -19.64
C TYR A 95 -2.10 11.28 -20.40
N GLY A 96 -1.55 12.29 -19.75
CA GLY A 96 -1.15 13.56 -20.37
C GLY A 96 -0.13 13.37 -21.48
N TYR A 97 0.69 12.32 -21.38
CA TYR A 97 1.70 11.93 -22.37
C TYR A 97 1.28 10.76 -23.28
N SER A 98 0.10 10.19 -23.09
CA SER A 98 -0.41 9.16 -23.99
C SER A 98 -1.00 9.82 -25.21
N GLY A 99 -0.17 9.99 -26.23
CA GLY A 99 -0.67 10.14 -27.58
C GLY A 99 -1.60 8.99 -27.95
N GLY A 100 -2.43 9.20 -28.96
CA GLY A 100 -3.28 8.15 -29.51
C GLY A 100 -2.46 6.93 -29.99
N PRO A 101 -3.12 5.84 -30.38
CA PRO A 101 -2.51 4.60 -30.88
C PRO A 101 -1.31 4.78 -31.79
N ARG A 102 -1.40 5.68 -32.77
CA ARG A 102 -0.30 6.00 -33.69
C ARG A 102 0.98 6.45 -32.96
N GLU A 103 0.86 7.38 -32.02
CA GLU A 103 2.01 7.88 -31.25
C GLU A 103 2.56 6.79 -30.31
N ALA A 104 1.68 5.95 -29.73
CA ALA A 104 2.11 4.83 -28.91
C ALA A 104 2.94 3.81 -29.73
N PHE A 105 2.52 3.47 -30.95
CA PHE A 105 3.29 2.62 -31.86
C PHE A 105 4.58 3.28 -32.35
N GLU A 106 4.60 4.60 -32.56
CA GLU A 106 5.82 5.34 -32.91
C GLU A 106 6.84 5.34 -31.75
N LYS A 107 6.37 5.53 -30.52
CA LYS A 107 7.21 5.38 -29.32
C LYS A 107 7.71 3.95 -29.17
N TRP A 108 6.86 2.95 -29.42
CA TRP A 108 7.24 1.54 -29.39
C TRP A 108 8.30 1.21 -30.43
N SER A 109 8.13 1.63 -31.68
CA SER A 109 9.07 1.32 -32.77
C SER A 109 10.45 1.95 -32.50
N THR A 110 10.50 3.15 -31.94
CA THR A 110 11.74 3.89 -31.63
C THR A 110 12.36 3.55 -30.27
N LEU A 111 11.67 2.77 -29.42
CA LEU A 111 12.14 2.46 -28.07
C LEU A 111 13.46 1.68 -28.10
N LYS A 112 14.49 2.25 -27.45
CA LYS A 112 15.82 1.65 -27.26
C LYS A 112 16.35 1.97 -25.85
N GLN A 113 17.26 1.13 -25.37
CA GLN A 113 18.01 1.31 -24.14
C GLN A 113 18.92 2.53 -24.27
N ARG A 114 18.95 3.37 -23.23
CA ARG A 114 19.83 4.55 -23.19
C ARG A 114 21.22 4.16 -22.66
N PRO A 115 22.31 4.87 -23.02
CA PRO A 115 23.68 4.50 -22.62
C PRO A 115 23.97 4.41 -21.11
N LYS A 116 23.13 5.02 -20.26
CA LYS A 116 23.27 4.99 -18.78
C LYS A 116 22.10 4.28 -18.09
N GLU A 117 21.22 3.68 -18.88
CA GLU A 117 20.02 3.02 -18.38
C GLU A 117 20.33 1.56 -18.12
N SER A 118 20.03 1.08 -16.91
CA SER A 118 20.17 -0.35 -16.63
C SER A 118 19.19 -1.16 -17.50
N PRO A 119 19.55 -2.40 -17.89
CA PRO A 119 18.68 -3.26 -18.67
C PRO A 119 17.32 -3.49 -18.00
N PHE A 120 17.25 -3.50 -16.67
CA PHE A 120 16.00 -3.62 -15.91
C PHE A 120 15.10 -2.38 -16.03
N THR A 121 15.70 -1.18 -16.01
CA THR A 121 14.95 0.06 -16.22
C THR A 121 14.43 0.14 -17.65
N PHE A 122 15.24 -0.31 -18.61
CA PHE A 122 14.82 -0.41 -20.00
C PHE A 122 13.69 -1.43 -20.18
N GLU A 123 13.80 -2.61 -19.57
CA GLU A 123 12.77 -3.64 -19.56
C GLU A 123 11.44 -3.09 -19.03
N TYR A 124 11.47 -2.41 -17.88
CA TYR A 124 10.29 -1.77 -17.30
C TYR A 124 9.64 -0.78 -18.28
N ARG A 125 10.43 0.00 -19.01
CA ARG A 125 9.92 0.90 -20.06
C ARG A 125 9.28 0.12 -21.21
N VAL A 126 9.87 -0.98 -21.65
CA VAL A 126 9.27 -1.85 -22.67
C VAL A 126 7.92 -2.36 -22.18
N SER A 127 7.84 -2.98 -21.00
CA SER A 127 6.58 -3.47 -20.44
C SER A 127 5.55 -2.35 -20.19
N SER A 128 6.00 -1.15 -19.82
CA SER A 128 5.13 0.02 -19.69
C SER A 128 4.56 0.49 -21.03
N GLN A 129 5.35 0.48 -22.10
CA GLN A 129 4.87 0.84 -23.44
C GLN A 129 3.95 -0.24 -24.03
N ALA A 130 4.23 -1.53 -23.77
CA ALA A 130 3.32 -2.61 -24.15
C ALA A 130 1.95 -2.46 -23.48
N ARG A 131 1.92 -2.14 -22.17
CA ARG A 131 0.68 -1.82 -21.45
C ARG A 131 -0.02 -0.58 -22.00
N LEU A 132 0.73 0.43 -22.46
CA LEU A 132 0.16 1.60 -23.11
C LEU A 132 -0.53 1.19 -24.42
N ILE A 133 0.14 0.41 -25.28
CA ILE A 133 -0.43 -0.10 -26.54
C ILE A 133 -1.72 -0.88 -26.26
N LYS A 134 -1.70 -1.83 -25.31
CA LYS A 134 -2.92 -2.57 -24.91
C LYS A 134 -4.04 -1.62 -24.51
N ARG A 135 -3.72 -0.58 -23.76
CA ARG A 135 -4.72 0.40 -23.29
C ARG A 135 -5.31 1.24 -24.42
N VAL A 136 -4.48 1.74 -25.33
CA VAL A 136 -4.94 2.69 -26.37
C VAL A 136 -5.54 1.99 -27.59
N THR A 137 -5.12 0.75 -27.86
CA THR A 137 -5.57 -0.02 -29.03
C THR A 137 -6.56 -1.14 -28.69
N GLY A 138 -6.60 -1.58 -27.43
CA GLY A 138 -7.27 -2.82 -27.02
C GLY A 138 -6.50 -4.10 -27.37
N ASN A 139 -5.44 -4.01 -28.17
CA ASN A 139 -4.65 -5.18 -28.61
C ASN A 139 -3.53 -5.47 -27.62
N GLU A 140 -3.53 -6.68 -27.07
CA GLU A 140 -2.45 -7.18 -26.23
C GLU A 140 -1.29 -7.69 -27.08
N LEU A 141 -0.09 -7.15 -26.84
CA LEU A 141 1.13 -7.69 -27.45
C LEU A 141 1.49 -9.00 -26.77
N SER A 142 1.86 -10.00 -27.56
CA SER A 142 2.36 -11.28 -27.06
C SER A 142 3.70 -11.13 -26.35
N ASP A 143 4.00 -12.05 -25.43
CA ASP A 143 5.29 -12.06 -24.72
C ASP A 143 6.49 -12.15 -25.68
N ALA A 144 6.31 -12.81 -26.84
CA ALA A 144 7.31 -12.89 -27.90
C ALA A 144 7.56 -11.51 -28.54
N GLU A 145 6.53 -10.70 -28.81
CA GLU A 145 6.68 -9.35 -29.33
C GLU A 145 7.35 -8.42 -28.32
N ILE A 146 7.00 -8.55 -27.04
CA ILE A 146 7.60 -7.79 -25.95
C ILE A 146 9.08 -8.19 -25.78
N GLY A 147 9.37 -9.49 -25.76
CA GLY A 147 10.72 -10.04 -25.70
C GLY A 147 11.58 -9.59 -26.89
N TYR A 148 11.06 -9.68 -28.12
CA TYR A 148 11.73 -9.16 -29.31
C TYR A 148 12.04 -7.67 -29.19
N LYS A 149 11.09 -6.87 -28.69
CA LYS A 149 11.30 -5.44 -28.52
C LYS A 149 12.34 -5.13 -27.46
N TYR A 150 12.34 -5.87 -26.35
CA TYR A 150 13.35 -5.75 -25.31
C TYR A 150 14.74 -6.07 -25.89
N ARG A 151 14.91 -7.27 -26.47
CA ARG A 151 16.17 -7.72 -27.08
C ARG A 151 16.70 -6.75 -28.15
N SER A 152 15.86 -6.36 -29.11
CA SER A 152 16.27 -5.49 -30.22
C SER A 152 16.59 -4.06 -29.80
N GLY A 153 16.09 -3.63 -28.64
CA GLY A 153 16.35 -2.31 -28.08
C GLY A 153 17.55 -2.24 -27.14
N LEU A 154 18.15 -3.36 -26.73
CA LEU A 154 19.33 -3.40 -25.86
C LEU A 154 20.53 -2.66 -26.49
N LEU A 155 21.47 -2.22 -25.64
CA LEU A 155 22.76 -1.70 -26.10
C LEU A 155 23.53 -2.79 -26.90
N PRO A 156 24.38 -2.42 -27.87
CA PRO A 156 24.99 -3.37 -28.79
C PRO A 156 25.75 -4.53 -28.12
N ASN A 157 26.52 -4.27 -27.08
CA ASN A 157 27.29 -5.28 -26.34
C ASN A 157 26.39 -6.28 -25.60
N LEU A 158 25.34 -5.80 -24.91
CA LEU A 158 24.35 -6.64 -24.26
C LEU A 158 23.55 -7.44 -25.28
N LYS A 159 23.15 -6.80 -26.39
CA LYS A 159 22.41 -7.45 -27.46
C LYS A 159 23.21 -8.58 -28.08
N GLU A 160 24.49 -8.37 -28.38
CA GLU A 160 25.37 -9.40 -28.96
C GLU A 160 25.52 -10.60 -28.01
N TYR A 161 25.70 -10.36 -26.72
CA TYR A 161 25.74 -11.44 -25.72
C TYR A 161 24.43 -12.23 -25.65
N VAL A 162 23.28 -11.54 -25.59
CA VAL A 162 21.97 -12.18 -25.58
C VAL A 162 21.73 -12.95 -26.87
N ASP A 163 22.09 -12.39 -28.02
CA ASP A 163 21.94 -13.04 -29.34
C ASP A 163 22.75 -14.34 -29.41
N TYR A 164 23.96 -14.35 -28.84
CA TYR A 164 24.82 -15.54 -28.79
C TYR A 164 24.21 -16.68 -27.95
N HIS A 165 23.55 -16.37 -26.84
CA HIS A 165 23.05 -17.37 -25.90
C HIS A 165 21.60 -17.81 -26.14
N VAL A 166 20.71 -16.89 -26.52
CA VAL A 166 19.27 -17.17 -26.76
C VAL A 166 19.04 -17.67 -28.20
N GLY A 167 19.95 -17.34 -29.12
CA GLY A 167 19.79 -17.65 -30.55
C GLY A 167 18.82 -16.69 -31.26
N PRO A 168 18.56 -16.89 -32.57
CA PRO A 168 17.77 -15.96 -33.38
C PRO A 168 16.26 -16.04 -33.08
N GLU A 169 15.77 -17.18 -32.60
CA GLU A 169 14.37 -17.33 -32.21
C GLU A 169 14.15 -16.62 -30.86
N CYS A 170 13.10 -15.81 -30.78
CA CYS A 170 12.90 -14.96 -29.62
C CYS A 170 12.29 -15.77 -28.47
N GLY A 171 13.09 -16.00 -27.43
CA GLY A 171 12.60 -16.38 -26.12
C GLY A 171 11.60 -15.36 -25.58
N ASN A 172 10.78 -15.79 -24.62
CA ASN A 172 9.93 -14.87 -23.86
C ASN A 172 10.82 -13.84 -23.12
N ILE A 173 10.20 -12.76 -22.62
CA ILE A 173 10.96 -11.69 -21.94
C ILE A 173 11.74 -12.20 -20.72
N ASP A 174 11.25 -13.24 -20.03
CA ASP A 174 11.89 -13.79 -18.83
C ASP A 174 13.19 -14.53 -19.18
N GLU A 175 13.22 -15.30 -20.26
CA GLU A 175 14.43 -15.97 -20.75
C GLU A 175 15.50 -14.93 -21.13
N ILE A 176 15.12 -13.87 -21.84
CA ILE A 176 16.04 -12.77 -22.18
C ILE A 176 16.54 -12.10 -20.88
N ARG A 177 15.67 -11.90 -19.89
CA ARG A 177 16.02 -11.29 -18.60
C ARG A 177 17.09 -12.10 -17.87
N GLU A 178 16.97 -13.43 -17.83
CA GLU A 178 17.98 -14.30 -17.18
C GLU A 178 19.38 -14.12 -17.78
N TRP A 179 19.49 -14.07 -19.11
CA TRP A 179 20.78 -13.85 -19.78
C TRP A 179 21.32 -12.45 -19.58
N VAL A 180 20.45 -11.45 -19.56
CA VAL A 180 20.82 -10.07 -19.23
C VAL A 180 21.36 -9.96 -17.80
N ILE A 181 20.71 -10.62 -16.84
CA ILE A 181 21.16 -10.72 -15.44
C ILE A 181 22.55 -11.35 -15.38
N ASN A 182 22.74 -12.49 -16.05
CA ASN A 182 24.02 -13.20 -16.09
C ASN A 182 25.14 -12.31 -16.65
N TYR A 183 24.90 -11.62 -17.78
CA TYR A 183 25.88 -10.69 -18.35
C TYR A 183 26.21 -9.55 -17.38
N TRP A 184 25.19 -8.97 -16.76
CA TRP A 184 25.32 -7.84 -15.85
C TRP A 184 26.14 -8.21 -14.60
N HIS A 185 26.01 -9.44 -14.12
CA HIS A 185 26.82 -9.95 -13.01
C HIS A 185 28.27 -10.21 -13.40
N ILE A 186 28.54 -10.69 -14.61
CA ILE A 186 29.90 -10.97 -15.08
C ILE A 186 30.66 -9.66 -15.40
N TYR A 187 29.96 -8.64 -15.92
CA TYR A 187 30.57 -7.40 -16.40
C TYR A 187 29.93 -6.12 -15.83
N PRO A 188 29.95 -5.92 -14.49
CA PRO A 188 29.27 -4.78 -13.87
C PRO A 188 29.81 -3.41 -14.34
N ASP A 189 31.11 -3.31 -14.62
CA ASP A 189 31.76 -2.03 -14.98
C ASP A 189 31.73 -1.68 -16.47
N GLN A 190 31.55 -2.67 -17.35
CA GLN A 190 31.58 -2.44 -18.81
C GLN A 190 30.27 -1.87 -19.36
N THR A 191 29.21 -1.83 -18.55
CA THR A 191 27.87 -1.40 -18.97
C THR A 191 27.66 0.12 -18.87
N LEU A 192 28.57 0.82 -18.18
CA LEU A 192 28.61 2.27 -18.10
C LEU A 192 29.69 2.83 -19.03
N ASN A 193 29.56 2.59 -20.35
CA ASN A 193 30.27 3.26 -21.44
C ASN A 193 31.62 3.91 -21.07
N LYS A 194 32.58 3.14 -20.55
CA LYS A 194 33.98 3.55 -20.56
C LYS A 194 34.50 3.14 -21.92
N SER A 195 34.62 4.11 -22.83
CA SER A 195 35.36 3.90 -24.07
C SER A 195 36.76 3.35 -23.73
N PRO A 196 37.30 2.39 -24.49
CA PRO A 196 38.60 1.80 -24.20
C PRO A 196 39.70 2.84 -24.47
N SER A 197 40.07 3.60 -23.45
CA SER A 197 41.36 4.28 -23.42
C SER A 197 42.40 3.25 -23.02
N HIS A 198 43.30 2.94 -23.97
CA HIS A 198 44.56 2.26 -23.72
C HIS A 198 45.24 2.84 -22.47
N GLU A 199 45.56 2.01 -21.48
CA GLU A 199 46.57 2.39 -20.50
C GLU A 199 47.46 1.22 -20.07
N THR A 200 48.72 1.61 -19.98
CA THR A 200 49.94 0.86 -19.71
C THR A 200 50.16 0.59 -18.23
N LYS A 201 50.78 -0.57 -18.00
CA LYS A 201 51.80 -0.92 -16.98
C LYS A 201 51.41 -0.87 -15.49
N ALA A 202 51.55 -2.07 -14.93
CA ALA A 202 51.56 -2.40 -13.51
C ALA A 202 52.71 -1.72 -12.74
N GLY A 203 52.36 -1.20 -11.56
CA GLY A 203 53.23 -1.01 -10.42
C GLY A 203 52.45 -1.46 -9.18
N GLU A 204 53.02 -2.38 -8.42
CA GLU A 204 52.50 -2.85 -7.13
C GLU A 204 52.75 -1.77 -6.07
N GLU A 205 51.67 -1.23 -5.48
CA GLU A 205 51.71 -0.46 -4.24
C GLU A 205 50.83 -1.15 -3.19
N GLU A 206 51.31 -1.14 -1.94
CA GLU A 206 50.65 -1.72 -0.76
C GLU A 206 49.31 -1.02 -0.45
N PRO A 207 48.33 -1.73 0.15
CA PRO A 207 46.97 -1.24 0.28
C PRO A 207 46.85 -0.12 1.33
N ASP A 208 46.51 1.06 0.83
CA ASP A 208 46.04 2.23 1.57
C ASP A 208 44.69 1.92 2.23
N THR A 209 44.56 2.20 3.53
CA THR A 209 43.38 1.87 4.35
C THR A 209 42.16 2.77 4.11
N ASP A 210 42.25 3.72 3.18
CA ASP A 210 41.19 4.70 2.90
C ASP A 210 40.33 4.38 1.66
N THR A 211 40.58 3.29 0.95
CA THR A 211 39.67 2.78 -0.08
C THR A 211 38.66 1.80 0.55
N VAL A 212 37.58 2.35 1.11
CA VAL A 212 36.35 1.55 1.29
C VAL A 212 35.88 1.15 -0.11
N GLU A 213 36.30 -0.04 -0.57
CA GLU A 213 35.78 -0.67 -1.78
C GLU A 213 34.25 -0.57 -1.74
N ALA A 214 33.68 -0.07 -2.83
CA ALA A 214 32.27 0.27 -2.88
C ALA A 214 31.42 -0.99 -2.62
N LEU A 215 30.88 -1.10 -1.40
CA LEU A 215 29.93 -2.17 -1.05
C LEU A 215 28.84 -2.26 -2.12
N PRO A 216 28.37 -3.47 -2.47
CA PRO A 216 27.32 -3.64 -3.46
C PRO A 216 26.07 -2.84 -3.09
N LEU A 217 25.28 -2.46 -4.10
CA LEU A 217 23.96 -1.88 -3.87
C LEU A 217 23.04 -2.93 -3.23
N CYS A 218 22.16 -2.48 -2.33
CA CYS A 218 21.17 -3.39 -1.78
C CYS A 218 20.17 -3.79 -2.87
N VAL A 219 20.02 -5.09 -3.08
CA VAL A 219 19.08 -5.66 -4.06
C VAL A 219 17.67 -5.90 -3.49
N ALA A 220 17.53 -5.91 -2.15
CA ALA A 220 16.28 -6.15 -1.46
C ALA A 220 16.14 -5.26 -0.20
N PRO A 221 15.70 -4.00 -0.36
CA PRO A 221 15.41 -3.13 0.79
C PRO A 221 14.29 -3.73 1.65
N TRP A 222 14.47 -3.76 2.97
CA TRP A 222 13.49 -4.30 3.91
C TRP A 222 13.17 -3.31 5.01
N SER A 223 11.88 -2.97 5.14
CA SER A 223 11.41 -2.00 6.14
C SER A 223 10.91 -2.67 7.42
N GLY A 224 10.77 -4.00 7.39
CA GLY A 224 10.20 -4.78 8.49
C GLY A 224 8.67 -4.78 8.56
N ARG A 225 7.99 -4.28 7.53
CA ARG A 225 6.52 -4.31 7.45
C ARG A 225 6.06 -5.54 6.65
N ASP A 226 4.75 -5.73 6.57
CA ASP A 226 4.14 -6.66 5.62
C ASP A 226 4.13 -6.09 4.18
N ASP A 227 5.21 -5.41 3.77
CA ASP A 227 5.41 -4.88 2.41
C ASP A 227 5.78 -5.98 1.39
N GLY A 228 5.39 -7.23 1.68
CA GLY A 228 5.39 -8.36 0.75
C GLY A 228 6.58 -9.31 0.82
N MET A 229 7.63 -9.00 1.60
CA MET A 229 8.83 -9.85 1.69
C MET A 229 9.04 -10.41 3.11
N PRO A 230 8.79 -11.72 3.33
CA PRO A 230 9.05 -12.38 4.60
C PRO A 230 10.52 -12.27 5.01
N HIS A 231 10.79 -12.15 6.32
CA HIS A 231 12.15 -12.08 6.87
C HIS A 231 13.08 -13.18 6.33
N GLU A 232 12.61 -14.43 6.27
CA GLU A 232 13.42 -15.56 5.79
C GLU A 232 13.82 -15.41 4.31
N MET A 233 12.91 -14.89 3.47
CA MET A 233 13.20 -14.63 2.06
C MET A 233 14.20 -13.48 1.90
N TRP A 234 14.03 -12.42 2.69
CA TRP A 234 14.98 -11.31 2.71
C TRP A 234 16.37 -11.76 3.20
N LYS A 235 16.42 -12.53 4.30
CA LYS A 235 17.66 -13.11 4.87
C LYS A 235 18.38 -13.95 3.82
N MET A 236 17.66 -14.78 3.06
CA MET A 236 18.23 -15.59 1.98
C MET A 236 18.90 -14.72 0.92
N ILE A 237 18.20 -13.72 0.36
CA ILE A 237 18.73 -12.83 -0.68
C ILE A 237 19.97 -12.07 -0.21
N VAL A 238 19.93 -11.50 0.99
CA VAL A 238 21.05 -10.73 1.55
C VAL A 238 22.23 -11.65 1.87
N SER A 239 21.98 -12.85 2.40
CA SER A 239 23.03 -13.83 2.71
C SER A 239 23.73 -14.34 1.45
N ASP A 240 22.98 -14.60 0.38
CA ASP A 240 23.55 -15.00 -0.91
C ASP A 240 24.40 -13.90 -1.50
N THR A 241 23.97 -12.64 -1.39
CA THR A 241 24.78 -11.50 -1.83
C THR A 241 26.09 -11.39 -1.03
N ILE A 242 26.02 -11.53 0.30
CA ILE A 242 27.22 -11.54 1.16
C ILE A 242 28.21 -12.63 0.72
N LYS A 243 27.71 -13.84 0.42
CA LYS A 243 28.54 -14.96 -0.04
C LYS A 243 29.12 -14.72 -1.43
N VAL A 244 28.31 -14.27 -2.39
CA VAL A 244 28.71 -14.03 -3.78
C VAL A 244 29.82 -12.98 -3.87
N TYR A 245 29.72 -11.91 -3.08
CA TYR A 245 30.74 -10.86 -3.04
C TYR A 245 31.87 -11.13 -2.05
N GLY A 246 31.87 -12.27 -1.35
CA GLY A 246 32.91 -12.62 -0.39
C GLY A 246 33.10 -11.58 0.72
N LEU A 247 32.03 -10.90 1.14
CA LEU A 247 32.12 -9.77 2.08
C LEU A 247 32.67 -10.24 3.43
N ARG A 248 33.64 -9.50 3.98
CA ARG A 248 34.15 -9.73 5.34
C ARG A 248 33.05 -9.46 6.37
N PRO A 249 33.16 -9.97 7.62
CA PRO A 249 32.11 -9.82 8.62
C PRO A 249 31.64 -8.37 8.86
N TRP A 250 32.56 -7.41 8.85
CA TRP A 250 32.22 -5.99 9.03
C TRP A 250 31.60 -5.36 7.77
N GLU A 251 31.97 -5.82 6.57
CA GLU A 251 31.37 -5.40 5.29
C GLU A 251 29.95 -5.96 5.15
N ALA A 252 29.76 -7.22 5.54
CA ALA A 252 28.46 -7.85 5.62
C ALA A 252 27.52 -7.10 6.58
N ASP A 253 28.03 -6.65 7.73
CA ASP A 253 27.27 -5.84 8.67
C ASP A 253 26.80 -4.51 8.05
N GLN A 254 27.71 -3.79 7.38
CA GLN A 254 27.40 -2.55 6.69
C GLN A 254 26.41 -2.77 5.53
N TYR A 255 26.57 -3.86 4.78
CA TYR A 255 25.66 -4.25 3.71
C TYR A 255 24.25 -4.54 4.22
N ILE A 256 24.12 -5.27 5.33
CA ILE A 256 22.84 -5.51 6.00
C ILE A 256 22.20 -4.19 6.41
N ASN A 257 22.95 -3.28 7.05
CA ASN A 257 22.43 -1.97 7.42
C ASN A 257 21.97 -1.16 6.20
N ARG A 258 22.65 -1.29 5.06
CA ARG A 258 22.25 -0.65 3.80
C ARG A 258 20.97 -1.23 3.22
N CYS A 259 20.69 -2.50 3.49
CA CYS A 259 19.47 -3.17 3.09
C CYS A 259 18.28 -2.95 4.01
N LEU A 260 18.50 -2.45 5.23
CA LEU A 260 17.43 -2.06 6.12
C LEU A 260 16.95 -0.64 5.79
N THR A 261 15.64 -0.42 5.86
CA THR A 261 15.05 0.91 5.69
C THR A 261 14.12 1.25 6.86
N GLY A 262 13.82 2.54 7.01
CA GLY A 262 12.84 3.03 7.99
C GLY A 262 13.11 2.56 9.42
N ARG A 263 12.11 1.91 10.04
CA ARG A 263 12.13 1.50 11.46
C ARG A 263 13.04 0.30 11.70
N ALA A 264 13.13 -0.64 10.75
CA ALA A 264 14.04 -1.78 10.86
C ALA A 264 15.50 -1.30 10.99
N LEU A 265 15.91 -0.32 10.18
CA LEU A 265 17.25 0.28 10.26
C LEU A 265 17.51 0.99 11.59
N GLN A 266 16.57 1.82 12.05
CA GLN A 266 16.71 2.54 13.31
C GLN A 266 16.85 1.58 14.50
N THR A 267 16.06 0.51 14.50
CA THR A 267 16.07 -0.50 15.55
C THR A 267 17.35 -1.34 15.49
N ALA A 268 17.79 -1.76 14.30
CA ALA A 268 19.04 -2.51 14.15
C ALA A 268 20.26 -1.74 14.65
N LYS A 269 20.30 -0.42 14.41
CA LYS A 269 21.37 0.45 14.91
C LYS A 269 21.40 0.57 16.44
N SER A 270 20.26 0.44 17.12
CA SER A 270 20.22 0.59 18.59
C SER A 270 20.64 -0.67 19.35
N TRP A 271 20.72 -1.84 18.69
CA TRP A 271 21.08 -3.08 19.38
C TRP A 271 22.56 -3.20 19.73
N GLY A 272 23.43 -2.38 19.15
CA GLY A 272 24.88 -2.45 19.39
C GLY A 272 25.51 -3.79 18.99
N VAL A 273 24.88 -4.51 18.06
CA VAL A 273 25.33 -5.83 17.58
C VAL A 273 26.18 -5.67 16.33
N TYR A 274 27.27 -6.43 16.30
CA TYR A 274 28.19 -6.52 15.17
C TYR A 274 28.18 -7.94 14.63
N GLY A 275 27.98 -8.07 13.32
CA GLY A 275 28.03 -9.36 12.63
C GLY A 275 26.68 -9.77 12.07
N ALA A 276 26.73 -10.42 10.91
CA ALA A 276 25.54 -10.74 10.12
C ALA A 276 24.58 -11.67 10.85
N ASP A 277 25.09 -12.76 11.43
CA ASP A 277 24.25 -13.82 12.01
C ASP A 277 23.47 -13.34 13.25
N GLU A 278 24.13 -12.68 14.20
CA GLU A 278 23.48 -12.15 15.40
C GLU A 278 22.45 -11.07 15.01
N LYS A 279 22.76 -10.25 14.00
CA LYS A 279 21.84 -9.23 13.50
C LYS A 279 20.61 -9.85 12.83
N PHE A 280 20.76 -10.92 12.05
CA PHE A 280 19.63 -11.64 11.46
C PHE A 280 18.71 -12.26 12.52
N GLU A 281 19.26 -12.86 13.58
CA GLU A 281 18.43 -13.44 14.64
C GLU A 281 17.67 -12.35 15.42
N LYS A 282 18.30 -11.20 15.72
CA LYS A 282 17.57 -10.07 16.33
C LYS A 282 16.50 -9.48 15.40
N LEU A 283 16.74 -9.41 14.09
CA LEU A 283 15.72 -8.97 13.11
C LEU A 283 14.54 -9.95 13.05
N LYS A 284 14.80 -11.26 13.15
CA LYS A 284 13.78 -12.30 13.24
C LYS A 284 12.92 -12.16 14.49
N GLU A 285 13.55 -12.00 15.67
CA GLU A 285 12.86 -11.77 16.94
C GLU A 285 12.04 -10.49 16.91
N TRP A 286 12.61 -9.41 16.37
CA TRP A 286 11.94 -8.13 16.22
C TRP A 286 10.75 -8.21 15.25
N HIS A 287 10.89 -8.89 14.11
CA HIS A 287 9.81 -9.09 13.16
C HIS A 287 8.71 -10.01 13.72
N GLY A 288 9.07 -11.06 14.46
CA GLY A 288 8.13 -11.91 15.19
C GLY A 288 7.35 -11.12 16.24
N SER A 289 8.05 -10.31 17.04
CA SER A 289 7.45 -9.39 18.01
C SER A 289 6.62 -8.31 17.33
N TYR A 290 7.01 -7.82 16.15
CA TYR A 290 6.24 -6.84 15.39
C TYR A 290 4.96 -7.45 14.77
N ARG A 291 5.01 -8.70 14.29
CA ARG A 291 3.79 -9.43 13.89
C ARG A 291 2.86 -9.69 15.08
N GLN A 292 3.43 -10.03 16.23
CA GLN A 292 2.67 -10.34 17.44
C GLN A 292 2.12 -9.08 18.14
N PHE A 293 2.87 -7.97 18.17
CA PHE A 293 2.59 -6.77 18.97
C PHE A 293 2.57 -5.45 18.16
N GLY A 294 3.21 -5.38 17.00
CA GLY A 294 3.27 -4.17 16.15
C GLY A 294 1.94 -3.81 15.51
N VAL A 295 1.05 -4.78 15.35
CA VAL A 295 -0.37 -4.53 15.08
C VAL A 295 -0.98 -3.79 16.27
N HIS A 296 -0.74 -4.20 17.51
CA HIS A 296 -1.31 -3.53 18.68
C HIS A 296 -0.87 -2.06 18.83
N GLU A 297 0.39 -1.70 18.56
CA GLU A 297 0.85 -0.30 18.64
C GLU A 297 0.21 0.59 17.56
N LYS A 298 0.04 0.08 16.33
CA LYS A 298 -0.63 0.81 15.25
C LYS A 298 -2.12 1.01 15.56
N TRP A 299 -2.79 -0.03 16.06
CA TRP A 299 -4.21 0.03 16.42
C TRP A 299 -4.46 0.89 17.66
N TYR A 300 -3.58 0.82 18.66
CA TYR A 300 -3.55 1.69 19.84
C TYR A 300 -3.38 3.16 19.43
N ARG A 301 -2.36 3.48 18.61
CA ARG A 301 -2.15 4.86 18.12
C ARG A 301 -3.27 5.35 17.20
N MET A 302 -3.94 4.46 16.47
CA MET A 302 -5.10 4.82 15.63
C MET A 302 -6.34 5.12 16.48
N ALA A 303 -6.59 4.38 17.55
CA ALA A 303 -7.67 4.67 18.51
C ALA A 303 -7.38 5.94 19.36
N GLU A 304 -6.11 6.16 19.72
CA GLU A 304 -5.65 7.28 20.54
C GLU A 304 -5.73 8.63 19.78
N ARG A 305 -5.48 8.63 18.46
CA ARG A 305 -5.35 9.85 17.65
C ARG A 305 -6.68 10.49 17.23
N ASP A 306 -7.79 9.74 17.27
CA ASP A 306 -9.04 10.20 16.63
C ASP A 306 -10.21 10.49 17.61
N GLY A 307 -10.07 10.21 18.90
CA GLY A 307 -11.21 10.36 19.83
C GLY A 307 -12.43 9.58 19.33
N GLU A 308 -12.20 8.41 18.77
CA GLU A 308 -13.15 7.56 18.08
C GLU A 308 -13.96 6.73 19.08
N SER A 309 -15.27 6.55 18.85
CA SER A 309 -16.10 5.72 19.73
C SER A 309 -15.77 4.23 19.58
N PRO A 310 -16.00 3.40 20.61
CA PRO A 310 -15.85 1.95 20.51
C PRO A 310 -16.63 1.35 19.33
N ASP A 311 -17.83 1.87 19.02
CA ASP A 311 -18.62 1.49 17.83
C ASP A 311 -17.87 1.69 16.51
N THR A 312 -17.23 2.86 16.36
CA THR A 312 -16.52 3.19 15.12
C THR A 312 -15.24 2.34 15.02
N PHE A 313 -14.56 2.15 16.15
CA PHE A 313 -13.40 1.25 16.23
C PHE A 313 -13.77 -0.20 15.88
N TYR A 314 -14.88 -0.71 16.44
CA TYR A 314 -15.39 -2.05 16.14
C TYR A 314 -15.78 -2.21 14.67
N GLY A 315 -16.49 -1.23 14.10
CA GLY A 315 -16.87 -1.25 12.68
C GLY A 315 -15.67 -1.41 11.75
N ARG A 316 -14.56 -0.71 12.04
CA ARG A 316 -13.31 -0.87 11.28
C ARG A 316 -12.61 -2.19 11.56
N LEU A 317 -12.58 -2.65 12.81
CA LEU A 317 -12.02 -3.96 13.15
C LEU A 317 -12.72 -5.07 12.34
N MET A 318 -14.05 -5.01 12.24
CA MET A 318 -14.82 -5.97 11.44
C MET A 318 -14.60 -5.82 9.94
N ALA A 319 -14.37 -4.60 9.43
CA ALA A 319 -13.96 -4.41 8.03
C ALA A 319 -12.60 -5.07 7.74
N TYR A 320 -11.65 -4.95 8.67
CA TYR A 320 -10.35 -5.62 8.55
C TYR A 320 -10.46 -7.15 8.63
N VAL A 321 -11.28 -7.69 9.55
CA VAL A 321 -11.57 -9.13 9.62
C VAL A 321 -12.14 -9.63 8.29
N ARG A 322 -13.07 -8.88 7.67
CA ARG A 322 -13.62 -9.21 6.35
C ARG A 322 -12.57 -9.19 5.24
N MET A 323 -11.67 -8.19 5.25
CA MET A 323 -10.57 -8.11 4.29
C MET A 323 -9.63 -9.33 4.42
N LEU A 324 -9.25 -9.71 5.65
CA LEU A 324 -8.42 -10.89 5.89
C LEU A 324 -9.11 -12.17 5.44
N ARG A 325 -10.43 -12.31 5.66
CA ARG A 325 -11.21 -13.45 5.14
C ARG A 325 -11.14 -13.54 3.62
N HIS A 326 -11.20 -12.41 2.93
CA HIS A 326 -11.10 -12.35 1.48
C HIS A 326 -9.70 -12.72 0.97
N GLU A 327 -8.64 -12.27 1.64
CA GLU A 327 -7.25 -12.51 1.22
C GLU A 327 -6.73 -13.90 1.60
N LEU A 328 -7.10 -14.40 2.79
CA LEU A 328 -6.56 -15.64 3.37
C LEU A 328 -7.53 -16.82 3.29
N GLY A 329 -8.80 -16.59 2.94
CA GLY A 329 -9.82 -17.63 2.84
C GLY A 329 -10.33 -18.15 4.19
N GLU A 330 -9.90 -17.58 5.31
CA GLU A 330 -10.25 -18.02 6.66
C GLU A 330 -10.74 -16.85 7.53
N ASP A 331 -11.69 -17.13 8.42
CA ASP A 331 -12.10 -16.18 9.45
C ASP A 331 -11.10 -16.10 10.59
N LEU A 332 -10.95 -14.88 11.13
CA LEU A 332 -10.33 -14.75 12.43
C LEU A 332 -11.24 -15.40 13.49
N PRO A 333 -10.70 -16.25 14.38
CA PRO A 333 -11.47 -16.80 15.49
C PRO A 333 -12.07 -15.69 16.34
N ASP A 334 -13.32 -15.86 16.83
CA ASP A 334 -14.02 -14.84 17.63
C ASP A 334 -13.18 -14.34 18.83
N LYS A 335 -12.45 -15.26 19.49
CA LYS A 335 -11.54 -14.93 20.60
C LYS A 335 -10.42 -13.97 20.20
N GLU A 336 -9.94 -14.08 18.97
CA GLU A 336 -8.90 -13.21 18.43
C GLU A 336 -9.48 -11.82 18.11
N VAL A 337 -10.72 -11.76 17.61
CA VAL A 337 -11.45 -10.51 17.39
C VAL A 337 -11.74 -9.80 18.72
N GLU A 338 -12.19 -10.54 19.73
CA GLU A 338 -12.40 -10.04 21.11
C GLU A 338 -11.12 -9.50 21.71
N PHE A 339 -10.02 -10.27 21.63
CA PHE A 339 -8.72 -9.86 22.12
C PHE A 339 -8.26 -8.57 21.45
N ARG A 340 -8.35 -8.49 20.11
CA ARG A 340 -7.98 -7.29 19.35
C ARG A 340 -8.87 -6.10 19.66
N PHE A 341 -10.17 -6.32 19.81
CA PHE A 341 -11.12 -5.28 20.20
C PHE A 341 -10.71 -4.67 21.55
N LYS A 342 -10.54 -5.53 22.57
CA LYS A 342 -10.18 -5.13 23.92
C LYS A 342 -8.83 -4.42 24.00
N GLN A 343 -7.81 -4.89 23.28
CA GLN A 343 -6.49 -4.27 23.29
C GLN A 343 -6.42 -2.93 22.53
N GLY A 344 -7.36 -2.67 21.63
CA GLY A 344 -7.44 -1.40 20.92
C GLY A 344 -8.25 -0.31 21.64
N LEU A 345 -8.96 -0.65 22.71
CA LEU A 345 -9.64 0.33 23.55
C LEU A 345 -8.64 1.17 24.34
N LYS A 346 -9.04 2.40 24.69
CA LYS A 346 -8.25 3.24 25.60
C LYS A 346 -8.04 2.54 26.95
N PRO A 347 -6.89 2.73 27.62
CA PRO A 347 -6.58 2.08 28.88
C PRO A 347 -7.70 2.22 29.93
N GLU A 348 -8.30 3.41 30.05
CA GLU A 348 -9.33 3.69 31.05
C GLU A 348 -10.63 2.92 30.77
N ILE A 349 -10.99 2.74 29.50
CA ILE A 349 -12.20 2.00 29.11
C ILE A 349 -11.96 0.51 29.21
N ARG A 350 -10.75 0.05 28.92
CA ARG A 350 -10.36 -1.35 29.07
C ARG A 350 -10.42 -1.77 30.54
N GLU A 351 -9.93 -0.94 31.46
CA GLU A 351 -10.00 -1.20 32.91
C GLU A 351 -11.45 -1.27 33.40
N GLU A 352 -12.31 -0.33 32.99
CA GLU A 352 -13.74 -0.35 33.32
C GLU A 352 -14.48 -1.57 32.72
N LEU A 353 -14.10 -1.98 31.51
CA LEU A 353 -14.61 -3.19 30.86
C LEU A 353 -14.19 -4.45 31.63
N ASP A 354 -12.96 -4.50 32.11
CA ASP A 354 -12.42 -5.59 32.93
C ASP A 354 -13.13 -5.69 34.28
N GLU A 355 -13.30 -4.56 34.97
CA GLU A 355 -14.05 -4.51 36.22
C GLU A 355 -15.51 -4.93 36.03
N TYR A 356 -16.13 -4.52 34.92
CA TYR A 356 -17.49 -4.91 34.59
C TYR A 356 -17.62 -6.44 34.47
N PHE A 357 -16.80 -7.09 33.64
CA PHE A 357 -16.88 -8.54 33.45
C PHE A 357 -16.42 -9.32 34.69
N ALA A 358 -15.53 -8.77 35.51
CA ALA A 358 -15.18 -9.35 36.80
C ALA A 358 -16.37 -9.32 37.79
N ARG A 359 -17.21 -8.28 37.73
CA ARG A 359 -18.41 -8.13 38.59
C ARG A 359 -19.59 -8.98 38.10
N PHE A 360 -19.65 -9.29 36.81
CA PHE A 360 -20.72 -10.06 36.19
C PHE A 360 -20.15 -11.28 35.44
N PRO A 361 -19.58 -12.28 36.14
CA PRO A 361 -18.95 -13.43 35.49
C PRO A 361 -19.93 -14.31 34.70
N ASP A 362 -21.22 -14.25 35.05
CA ASP A 362 -22.30 -14.96 34.34
C ASP A 362 -22.71 -14.25 33.04
N GLU A 363 -22.41 -12.96 32.89
CA GLU A 363 -22.53 -12.26 31.62
C GLU A 363 -21.34 -12.68 30.76
N ASN A 364 -21.57 -13.74 29.98
CA ASN A 364 -20.55 -14.35 29.14
C ASN A 364 -19.87 -13.30 28.24
N PRO A 365 -18.57 -13.00 28.44
CA PRO A 365 -17.85 -12.02 27.61
C PRO A 365 -17.66 -12.47 26.15
N GLN A 366 -18.11 -13.68 25.80
CA GLN A 366 -17.85 -14.35 24.52
C GLN A 366 -18.58 -13.77 23.29
N THR A 367 -19.10 -12.55 23.36
CA THR A 367 -19.49 -11.85 22.13
C THR A 367 -18.91 -10.46 22.11
N THR A 368 -18.21 -10.14 21.02
CA THR A 368 -17.67 -8.80 20.78
C THR A 368 -18.77 -7.73 20.79
N GLU A 369 -20.02 -8.11 20.50
CA GLU A 369 -21.20 -7.24 20.60
C GLU A 369 -21.49 -6.80 22.04
N LYS A 370 -21.34 -7.69 23.04
CA LYS A 370 -21.52 -7.32 24.44
C LYS A 370 -20.38 -6.45 24.95
N MET A 371 -19.14 -6.77 24.55
CA MET A 371 -17.98 -5.92 24.84
C MET A 371 -18.16 -4.52 24.26
N LEU A 372 -18.71 -4.41 23.05
CA LEU A 372 -19.01 -3.15 22.38
C LEU A 372 -20.04 -2.31 23.14
N GLU A 373 -21.18 -2.91 23.51
CA GLU A 373 -22.24 -2.24 24.26
C GLU A 373 -21.69 -1.59 25.54
N VAL A 374 -20.90 -2.35 26.29
CA VAL A 374 -20.31 -1.92 27.57
C VAL A 374 -19.22 -0.87 27.34
N ALA A 375 -18.31 -1.09 26.37
CA ALA A 375 -17.27 -0.12 26.05
C ALA A 375 -17.86 1.22 25.59
N SER A 376 -18.89 1.21 24.73
CA SER A 376 -19.56 2.43 24.26
C SER A 376 -20.25 3.19 25.39
N PHE A 377 -20.82 2.48 26.37
CA PHE A 377 -21.36 3.10 27.58
C PHE A 377 -20.28 3.85 28.38
N TYR A 378 -19.13 3.21 28.64
CA TYR A 378 -18.02 3.82 29.37
C TYR A 378 -17.33 4.95 28.58
N TRP A 379 -17.28 4.85 27.25
CA TRP A 379 -16.80 5.92 26.39
C TRP A 379 -17.64 7.20 26.52
N GLU A 380 -18.96 7.08 26.49
CA GLU A 380 -19.87 8.23 26.66
C GLU A 380 -19.81 8.84 28.08
N LEU A 381 -19.49 8.01 29.09
CA LEU A 381 -19.19 8.47 30.45
C LEU A 381 -17.91 9.30 30.50
N ALA A 382 -16.82 8.78 29.95
CA ALA A 382 -15.49 9.43 29.96
C ALA A 382 -15.51 10.79 29.26
N ARG A 383 -16.35 11.00 28.24
CA ARG A 383 -16.47 12.29 27.53
C ARG A 383 -17.29 13.35 28.25
N GLY A 384 -17.76 13.09 29.47
CA GLY A 384 -18.65 14.01 30.19
C GLY A 384 -20.01 14.20 29.51
N ARG A 385 -20.30 13.45 28.44
CA ARG A 385 -21.64 13.42 27.84
C ARG A 385 -22.61 12.72 28.76
N ALA A 386 -22.18 11.94 29.73
CA ALA A 386 -23.05 11.26 30.68
C ALA A 386 -23.41 12.05 31.97
N GLY A 387 -22.98 13.31 32.14
CA GLY A 387 -23.45 14.19 33.24
C GLY A 387 -22.74 15.53 33.18
N HIS A 388 -23.35 16.71 33.40
CA HIS A 388 -24.35 17.10 34.40
C HIS A 388 -24.84 18.49 33.93
N GLN A 389 -26.12 18.76 33.69
CA GLN A 389 -27.08 19.31 34.64
C GLN A 389 -28.50 18.99 34.12
N GLY A 390 -29.27 18.20 34.87
CA GLY A 390 -30.66 17.86 34.56
C GLY A 390 -30.89 16.40 34.16
N GLY A 391 -31.04 15.53 35.17
CA GLY A 391 -31.78 14.25 35.11
C GLY A 391 -31.65 13.40 33.85
N LYS A 392 -30.57 12.62 33.70
CA LYS A 392 -30.53 11.56 32.68
C LYS A 392 -31.23 10.32 33.21
N ARG A 393 -32.25 9.87 32.45
CA ARG A 393 -33.05 8.67 32.74
C ARG A 393 -32.22 7.41 32.54
N CYS A 394 -32.31 6.47 33.47
CA CYS A 394 -31.61 5.19 33.36
C CYS A 394 -32.10 4.40 32.12
N ARG A 395 -31.21 4.14 31.15
CA ARG A 395 -31.51 3.38 29.92
C ARG A 395 -32.00 1.96 30.22
N PHE A 396 -31.42 1.34 31.26
CA PHE A 396 -31.78 0.01 31.75
C PHE A 396 -33.12 -0.03 32.51
N TYR A 397 -33.66 1.14 32.91
CA TYR A 397 -34.98 1.24 33.54
C TYR A 397 -36.11 1.40 32.51
N PHE A 398 -35.80 1.74 31.25
CA PHE A 398 -36.78 1.91 30.17
C PHE A 398 -37.15 0.62 29.44
N GLN A 399 -36.36 -0.44 29.58
CA GLN A 399 -36.75 -1.78 29.16
C GLN A 399 -37.72 -2.37 30.21
N PRO A 400 -38.68 -3.24 29.84
CA PRO A 400 -39.82 -3.60 30.69
C PRO A 400 -39.50 -4.42 31.95
N GLN A 401 -38.24 -4.50 32.40
CA GLN A 401 -37.85 -5.19 33.61
C GLN A 401 -36.80 -4.36 34.37
N LYS A 402 -36.94 -4.35 35.70
CA LYS A 402 -36.23 -3.53 36.69
C LYS A 402 -34.78 -3.19 36.31
N CYS A 403 -34.35 -1.95 36.58
CA CYS A 403 -32.94 -1.57 36.46
C CYS A 403 -32.06 -2.57 37.19
N ARG A 404 -31.12 -3.19 36.47
CA ARG A 404 -30.20 -4.21 36.99
C ARG A 404 -29.29 -3.74 38.13
N PHE A 405 -29.12 -2.42 38.27
CA PHE A 405 -28.37 -1.80 39.36
C PHE A 405 -29.22 -1.55 40.62
N GLY A 406 -30.52 -1.90 40.58
CA GLY A 406 -31.44 -1.75 41.71
C GLY A 406 -31.51 -0.31 42.22
N ASP A 407 -31.61 -0.16 43.54
CA ASP A 407 -31.66 1.14 44.21
C ASP A 407 -30.29 1.86 44.25
N ASN A 408 -29.20 1.15 43.93
CA ASN A 408 -27.85 1.71 43.85
C ASN A 408 -27.54 2.33 42.47
N CYS A 409 -28.54 2.43 41.59
CA CYS A 409 -28.36 3.03 40.28
C CYS A 409 -28.08 4.54 40.41
N ARG A 410 -26.92 4.99 39.91
CA ARG A 410 -26.55 6.42 39.88
C ARG A 410 -27.38 7.29 38.91
N PHE A 411 -28.35 6.71 38.19
CA PHE A 411 -29.17 7.38 37.19
C PHE A 411 -30.64 7.45 37.63
N GLU A 412 -31.36 8.47 37.16
CA GLU A 412 -32.71 8.74 37.64
C GLU A 412 -33.72 7.71 37.11
N HIS A 413 -34.42 7.04 38.02
CA HIS A 413 -35.53 6.14 37.72
C HIS A 413 -36.83 6.95 37.81
N GLN A 414 -37.51 7.19 36.68
CA GLN A 414 -38.87 7.73 36.72
C GLN A 414 -39.79 6.65 37.31
N ARG A 415 -40.04 6.69 38.63
CA ARG A 415 -41.06 5.84 39.24
C ARG A 415 -42.36 6.05 38.46
N LYS A 416 -43.00 4.96 38.02
CA LYS A 416 -44.35 5.05 37.46
C LYS A 416 -45.19 5.78 38.51
N ILE A 417 -45.69 6.96 38.16
CA ILE A 417 -46.66 7.68 38.98
C ILE A 417 -47.83 6.72 39.13
N GLY A 418 -48.07 6.25 40.35
CA GLY A 418 -49.14 5.30 40.63
C GLY A 418 -50.48 5.91 40.26
N VAL A 419 -51.22 5.22 39.40
CA VAL A 419 -52.67 5.41 39.22
C VAL A 419 -53.38 4.48 40.18
#